data_AF-A0A7S7SPQ8-F1
#
_entry.id   AF-A0A7S7SPQ8-F1
#
_cell.length_a   1.000
_cell.length_b   1.000
_cell.length_c   1.000
_cell.angle_alpha   90.00
_cell.angle_beta   90.00
_cell.angle_gamma   90.00
#
_symmetry.space_group_name_H-M   'P 1'
#
loop_
_entity.id
_entity.type
_entity.pdbx_description
1 polymer ?
#
loop_
_entity_poly.entity_id
_entity_poly.type
_entity_poly.pdbx_seq_one_letter_code
_entity_poly.pdbx_strand_id
1 'polypeptide(L)'
;MSNSFGFTIYTFPPKLADLGFEIAVPSDWTIHDLPMEDIDFSNPVAFAPLMVATSPVAAVALTVAARPAYDNGSVRDWVTYLLENNEIQMTAGGPREIGPTEGIMALGRQNQEGTWLDHRFFLFEDGGRLVNVNLMAPESLAGAFEPVWQAVMEYFKLSAPKGQTVPVSYVPPSPHGEGPAPSFALYALADDASSMDPEHQVNANLRNKGAGLTPNVAAENTEEKKVTIGAGSIEAQVDIPMGWFAMDDGKRTLVFEPAGEVQINLSLIPCEGRNAQQLLDALQAEAQQSYPAPQFLRLSEDEMHGLSIRNIFDGDAAIEQLHLITAWRDHTAFLRARVTATPPRMRDAANLAQLILKSAAFDAPQLREPAPAPQPDEPAWWTKAKALELENHLAEAEKVIADSVPHIAYAICTADLYRLRMIRLRQQHDSQGAHQAWEEAADWARTYAGMATSGGEGAALSLARDRFIKELGPDPGGRD
;
A
#
# COMPACT_ATOMS: atom_id res chain seq x y z
N MET A 1 -12.57 -0.67 -41.44
CA MET A 1 -12.10 0.39 -42.37
C MET A 1 -11.14 1.25 -41.57
N SER A 2 -9.91 1.43 -42.03
CA SER A 2 -8.96 2.36 -41.40
C SER A 2 -9.40 3.76 -41.79
N ASN A 3 -10.02 4.48 -40.85
CA ASN A 3 -10.27 5.92 -41.03
C ASN A 3 -8.94 6.63 -40.80
N SER A 4 -8.21 6.92 -41.89
CA SER A 4 -7.08 7.84 -41.83
C SER A 4 -7.63 9.26 -41.76
N PHE A 5 -7.57 9.88 -40.59
CA PHE A 5 -7.90 11.30 -40.44
C PHE A 5 -6.81 12.16 -41.09
N GLY A 6 -7.21 13.18 -41.87
CA GLY A 6 -6.35 14.30 -42.19
C GLY A 6 -6.45 15.35 -41.09
N PHE A 7 -5.33 15.96 -40.70
CA PHE A 7 -5.29 16.95 -39.62
C PHE A 7 -4.84 18.32 -40.13
N THR A 8 -5.45 19.37 -39.60
CA THR A 8 -5.03 20.76 -39.78
C THR A 8 -4.62 21.31 -38.41
N ILE A 9 -3.46 21.95 -38.35
CA ILE A 9 -3.03 22.68 -37.15
C ILE A 9 -3.69 24.05 -37.16
N TYR A 10 -4.46 24.35 -36.12
CA TYR A 10 -5.08 25.65 -35.94
C TYR A 10 -4.38 26.42 -34.83
N THR A 11 -4.18 27.71 -35.05
CA THR A 11 -3.66 28.65 -34.05
C THR A 11 -4.79 29.54 -33.56
N PHE A 12 -5.06 29.49 -32.26
CA PHE A 12 -6.06 30.31 -31.59
C PHE A 12 -5.36 31.47 -30.86
N PRO A 13 -5.68 32.74 -31.18
CA PRO A 13 -5.06 33.87 -30.53
C PRO A 13 -5.52 34.00 -29.07
N PRO A 14 -4.72 34.65 -28.20
CA PRO A 14 -5.11 34.91 -26.82
C PRO A 14 -6.35 35.80 -26.75
N LYS A 15 -7.50 35.22 -26.38
CA LYS A 15 -8.77 35.94 -26.23
C LYS A 15 -9.19 36.12 -24.77
N LEU A 16 -8.98 35.11 -23.93
CA LEU A 16 -9.37 35.11 -22.52
C LEU A 16 -8.15 34.84 -21.65
N ALA A 17 -7.93 35.72 -20.67
CA ALA A 17 -6.82 35.64 -19.72
C ALA A 17 -5.43 35.47 -20.34
N ASP A 18 -5.21 35.92 -21.59
CA ASP A 18 -3.96 35.74 -22.33
C ASP A 18 -3.62 34.24 -22.59
N LEU A 19 -4.64 33.45 -22.94
CA LEU A 19 -4.51 32.04 -23.36
C LEU A 19 -4.67 31.90 -24.87
N GLY A 20 -3.55 31.85 -25.58
CA GLY A 20 -3.46 31.39 -26.98
C GLY A 20 -2.86 29.99 -27.06
N PHE A 21 -3.22 29.21 -28.07
CA PHE A 21 -2.73 27.85 -28.25
C PHE A 21 -2.76 27.38 -29.70
N GLU A 22 -2.00 26.33 -29.99
CA GLU A 22 -2.07 25.55 -31.22
C GLU A 22 -2.60 24.15 -30.91
N ILE A 23 -3.38 23.58 -31.83
CA ILE A 23 -4.00 22.25 -31.68
C ILE A 23 -4.25 21.62 -33.04
N ALA A 24 -4.06 20.29 -33.13
CA ALA A 24 -4.46 19.51 -34.30
C ALA A 24 -5.96 19.21 -34.25
N VAL A 25 -6.68 19.54 -35.31
CA VAL A 25 -8.10 19.22 -35.47
C VAL A 25 -8.27 18.50 -36.81
N PRO A 26 -9.12 17.44 -36.89
CA PRO A 26 -9.38 16.81 -38.18
C PRO A 26 -9.89 17.83 -39.19
N SER A 27 -9.36 17.77 -40.42
CA SER A 27 -9.57 18.82 -41.43
C SER A 27 -11.02 18.96 -41.88
N ASP A 28 -11.85 17.94 -41.65
CA ASP A 28 -13.28 17.90 -41.98
C ASP A 28 -14.21 18.33 -40.82
N TRP A 29 -13.65 18.67 -39.65
CA TRP A 29 -14.43 19.12 -38.51
C TRP A 29 -14.74 20.61 -38.58
N THR A 30 -15.92 20.98 -38.09
CA THR A 30 -16.35 22.37 -38.00
C THR A 30 -15.92 22.97 -36.67
N ILE A 31 -15.12 24.03 -36.71
CA ILE A 31 -14.83 24.88 -35.55
C ILE A 31 -15.93 25.94 -35.45
N HIS A 32 -16.50 26.08 -34.25
CA HIS A 32 -17.62 26.99 -34.00
C HIS A 32 -17.15 28.35 -33.46
N ASP A 33 -17.85 29.41 -33.87
CA ASP A 33 -17.73 30.71 -33.24
C ASP A 33 -18.38 30.66 -31.86
N LEU A 34 -17.62 31.06 -30.83
CA LEU A 34 -18.06 31.03 -29.45
C LEU A 34 -18.69 32.37 -29.04
N PRO A 35 -19.82 32.37 -28.32
CA PRO A 35 -20.40 33.58 -27.78
C PRO A 35 -19.46 34.19 -26.73
N MET A 36 -19.36 35.53 -26.71
CA MET A 36 -18.73 36.23 -25.59
C MET A 36 -19.75 36.37 -24.47
N GLU A 37 -19.68 35.49 -23.48
CA GLU A 37 -20.51 35.53 -22.28
C GLU A 37 -19.65 35.90 -21.07
N ASP A 38 -20.22 36.71 -20.16
CA ASP A 38 -19.63 36.95 -18.85
C ASP A 38 -19.82 35.70 -17.99
N ILE A 39 -18.74 34.96 -17.76
CA ILE A 39 -18.78 33.68 -17.07
C ILE A 39 -18.59 33.91 -15.57
N ASP A 40 -19.57 33.46 -14.80
CA ASP A 40 -19.52 33.50 -13.35
C ASP A 40 -18.66 32.36 -12.80
N PHE A 41 -17.39 32.65 -12.54
CA PHE A 41 -16.45 31.70 -11.93
C PHE A 41 -16.68 31.48 -10.43
N SER A 42 -17.66 32.16 -9.80
CA SER A 42 -18.12 31.75 -8.47
C SER A 42 -18.84 30.39 -8.54
N ASN A 43 -19.36 30.00 -9.72
CA ASN A 43 -19.72 28.62 -10.00
C ASN A 43 -18.43 27.78 -10.14
N PRO A 44 -18.18 26.85 -9.20
CA PRO A 44 -16.93 26.11 -9.15
C PRO A 44 -16.78 25.08 -10.28
N VAL A 45 -17.79 24.82 -11.13
CA VAL A 45 -17.65 23.95 -12.31
C VAL A 45 -17.65 24.70 -13.63
N ALA A 46 -17.81 26.02 -13.62
CA ALA A 46 -17.85 26.81 -14.84
C ALA A 46 -16.48 26.94 -15.50
N PHE A 47 -16.45 26.81 -16.83
CA PHE A 47 -15.28 27.04 -17.67
C PHE A 47 -15.64 28.01 -18.80
N ALA A 48 -14.69 28.88 -19.14
CA ALA A 48 -14.74 29.66 -20.37
C ALA A 48 -14.36 28.82 -21.58
N PRO A 49 -15.26 28.66 -22.57
CA PRO A 49 -14.92 27.95 -23.79
C PRO A 49 -13.92 28.80 -24.58
N LEU A 50 -12.84 28.16 -25.04
CA LEU A 50 -11.82 28.76 -25.89
C LEU A 50 -11.88 28.21 -27.32
N MET A 51 -12.28 26.95 -27.47
CA MET A 51 -12.55 26.32 -28.75
C MET A 51 -13.58 25.20 -28.59
N VAL A 52 -14.46 25.07 -29.59
CA VAL A 52 -15.32 23.90 -29.78
C VAL A 52 -15.24 23.51 -31.25
N ALA A 53 -14.90 22.25 -31.51
CA ALA A 53 -14.91 21.64 -32.83
C ALA A 53 -15.77 20.37 -32.80
N THR A 54 -16.61 20.16 -33.82
CA THR A 54 -17.51 19.00 -33.90
C THR A 54 -17.31 18.19 -35.16
N SER A 55 -17.43 16.87 -35.04
CA SER A 55 -17.41 15.95 -36.17
C SER A 55 -18.64 16.11 -37.07
N PRO A 56 -18.51 15.97 -38.40
CA PRO A 56 -19.64 16.04 -39.32
C PRO A 56 -20.54 14.79 -39.31
N VAL A 57 -20.08 13.67 -38.72
CA VAL A 57 -20.72 12.35 -38.88
C VAL A 57 -21.29 11.76 -37.58
N ALA A 58 -21.02 12.37 -36.42
CA ALA A 58 -21.48 11.89 -35.13
C ALA A 58 -21.47 13.02 -34.09
N ALA A 59 -22.13 12.79 -32.95
CA ALA A 59 -22.10 13.66 -31.78
C ALA A 59 -20.74 13.58 -31.05
N VAL A 60 -19.66 13.89 -31.76
CA VAL A 60 -18.29 13.93 -31.25
C VAL A 60 -17.84 15.38 -31.22
N ALA A 61 -17.30 15.81 -30.08
CA ALA A 61 -16.82 17.17 -29.87
C ALA A 61 -15.42 17.15 -29.26
N LEU A 62 -14.55 18.03 -29.76
CA LEU A 62 -13.26 18.39 -29.19
C LEU A 62 -13.40 19.81 -28.65
N THR A 63 -13.10 20.00 -27.38
CA THR A 63 -13.20 21.29 -26.71
C THR A 63 -11.92 21.66 -25.99
N VAL A 64 -11.66 22.96 -25.94
CA VAL A 64 -10.64 23.56 -25.07
C VAL A 64 -11.35 24.63 -24.26
N ALA A 65 -11.22 24.58 -22.95
CA ALA A 65 -11.83 25.54 -22.05
C ALA A 65 -10.90 25.88 -20.89
N ALA A 66 -11.07 27.03 -20.26
CA ALA A 66 -10.25 27.44 -19.12
C ALA A 66 -11.05 28.13 -18.01
N ARG A 67 -10.54 28.10 -16.79
CA ARG A 67 -11.03 28.87 -15.65
C ARG A 67 -9.86 29.37 -14.79
N PRO A 68 -10.06 30.36 -13.91
CA PRO A 68 -9.13 30.59 -12.82
C PRO A 68 -8.89 29.31 -12.04
N ALA A 69 -7.64 29.05 -11.64
CA ALA A 69 -7.31 27.99 -10.72
C ALA A 69 -8.15 28.09 -9.43
N TYR A 70 -8.38 26.97 -8.76
CA TYR A 70 -9.01 27.00 -7.44
C TYR A 70 -8.00 27.50 -6.41
N ASP A 71 -8.50 28.08 -5.32
CA ASP A 71 -7.67 28.69 -4.29
C ASP A 71 -6.72 27.69 -3.60
N ASN A 72 -7.12 26.42 -3.53
CA ASN A 72 -6.37 25.36 -2.85
C ASN A 72 -6.45 24.03 -3.59
N GLY A 73 -5.49 23.14 -3.33
CA GLY A 73 -5.44 21.78 -3.88
C GLY A 73 -4.46 21.62 -5.03
N SER A 74 -4.31 20.37 -5.48
CA SER A 74 -3.53 19.99 -6.67
C SER A 74 -4.41 19.92 -7.92
N VAL A 75 -3.81 19.88 -9.12
CA VAL A 75 -4.57 19.66 -10.36
C VAL A 75 -5.42 18.39 -10.27
N ARG A 76 -4.90 17.34 -9.65
CA ARG A 76 -5.61 16.07 -9.39
C ARG A 76 -6.85 16.23 -8.52
N ASP A 77 -6.80 17.09 -7.50
CA ASP A 77 -7.96 17.39 -6.66
C ASP A 77 -9.05 18.06 -7.46
N TRP A 78 -8.64 19.00 -8.30
CA TRP A 78 -9.54 19.75 -9.15
C TRP A 78 -10.17 18.87 -10.23
N VAL A 79 -9.39 17.97 -10.84
CA VAL A 79 -9.93 16.97 -11.77
C VAL A 79 -10.96 16.10 -11.07
N THR A 80 -10.64 15.56 -9.88
CA THR A 80 -11.56 14.70 -9.13
C THR A 80 -12.87 15.45 -8.82
N TYR A 81 -12.75 16.66 -8.29
CA TYR A 81 -13.88 17.54 -8.01
C TYR A 81 -14.74 17.83 -9.25
N LEU A 82 -14.11 18.13 -10.38
CA LEU A 82 -14.81 18.44 -11.63
C LEU A 82 -15.53 17.23 -12.21
N LEU A 83 -14.90 16.05 -12.21
CA LEU A 83 -15.52 14.84 -12.72
C LEU A 83 -16.72 14.44 -11.87
N GLU A 84 -16.61 14.51 -10.54
CA GLU A 84 -17.70 14.21 -9.61
C GLU A 84 -18.91 15.14 -9.82
N ASN A 85 -18.70 16.45 -9.89
CA ASN A 85 -19.80 17.39 -10.08
C ASN A 85 -20.43 17.37 -11.48
N ASN A 86 -19.75 16.79 -12.47
CA ASN A 86 -20.28 16.60 -13.81
C ASN A 86 -20.81 15.17 -14.04
N GLU A 87 -20.89 14.34 -12.99
CA GLU A 87 -21.35 12.96 -13.05
C GLU A 87 -20.54 12.10 -14.05
N ILE A 88 -19.25 12.42 -14.22
CA ILE A 88 -18.32 11.66 -15.07
C ILE A 88 -17.55 10.67 -14.20
N GLN A 89 -17.72 9.39 -14.49
CA GLN A 89 -17.01 8.31 -13.83
C GLN A 89 -15.64 8.10 -14.48
N MET A 90 -14.56 8.43 -13.77
CA MET A 90 -13.21 8.17 -14.27
C MET A 90 -12.94 6.66 -14.36
N THR A 91 -12.53 6.18 -15.53
CA THR A 91 -12.26 4.75 -15.78
C THR A 91 -10.76 4.45 -15.82
N ALA A 92 -9.94 5.41 -16.19
CA ALA A 92 -8.49 5.35 -16.15
C ALA A 92 -7.92 6.78 -16.11
N GLY A 93 -6.71 6.96 -15.59
CA GLY A 93 -6.04 8.26 -15.67
C GLY A 93 -4.88 8.42 -14.69
N GLY A 94 -4.09 9.47 -14.89
CA GLY A 94 -2.94 9.80 -14.05
C GLY A 94 -2.15 11.00 -14.58
N PRO A 95 -1.06 11.37 -13.87
CA PRO A 95 -0.14 12.42 -14.31
C PRO A 95 0.44 12.14 -15.70
N ARG A 96 0.56 13.17 -16.52
CA ARG A 96 1.14 13.10 -17.85
C ARG A 96 1.77 14.43 -18.25
N GLU A 97 2.88 14.33 -18.97
CA GLU A 97 3.53 15.46 -19.63
C GLU A 97 3.15 15.51 -21.11
N ILE A 98 2.86 16.72 -21.60
CA ILE A 98 2.66 17.05 -23.00
C ILE A 98 3.50 18.28 -23.34
N GLY A 99 4.59 18.05 -24.06
CA GLY A 99 5.59 19.10 -24.28
C GLY A 99 6.10 19.65 -22.92
N PRO A 100 6.05 20.97 -22.68
CA PRO A 100 6.45 21.56 -21.41
C PRO A 100 5.35 21.56 -20.34
N THR A 101 4.17 21.00 -20.62
CA THR A 101 2.99 21.09 -19.76
C THR A 101 2.75 19.78 -19.02
N GLU A 102 2.69 19.84 -17.69
CA GLU A 102 2.35 18.70 -16.85
C GLU A 102 0.87 18.81 -16.40
N GLY A 103 0.13 17.71 -16.45
CA GLY A 103 -1.28 17.68 -16.07
C GLY A 103 -1.80 16.28 -15.79
N ILE A 104 -3.12 16.16 -15.65
CA ILE A 104 -3.83 14.88 -15.49
C ILE A 104 -4.48 14.51 -16.82
N MET A 105 -4.08 13.36 -17.35
CA MET A 105 -4.76 12.73 -18.48
C MET A 105 -5.69 11.64 -17.96
N ALA A 106 -6.96 11.66 -18.36
CA ALA A 106 -7.95 10.71 -17.88
C ALA A 106 -8.96 10.31 -18.96
N LEU A 107 -9.51 9.11 -18.77
CA LEU A 107 -10.68 8.60 -19.46
C LEU A 107 -11.86 8.61 -18.48
N GLY A 108 -13.01 9.07 -18.94
CA GLY A 108 -14.23 9.11 -18.14
C GLY A 108 -15.46 8.67 -18.92
N ARG A 109 -16.50 8.26 -18.19
CA ARG A 109 -17.79 7.86 -18.74
C ARG A 109 -18.92 8.65 -18.12
N GLN A 110 -19.82 9.15 -18.96
CA GLN A 110 -21.01 9.89 -18.52
C GLN A 110 -22.24 9.27 -19.18
N ASN A 111 -23.33 9.13 -18.43
CA ASN A 111 -24.63 8.77 -18.98
C ASN A 111 -25.45 10.05 -19.18
N GLN A 112 -25.69 10.42 -20.44
CA GLN A 112 -26.52 11.56 -20.77
C GLN A 112 -27.78 11.08 -21.50
N GLU A 113 -28.93 11.22 -20.85
CA GLU A 113 -30.25 10.87 -21.40
C GLU A 113 -30.33 9.44 -21.99
N GLY A 114 -29.64 8.48 -21.37
CA GLY A 114 -29.60 7.08 -21.79
C GLY A 114 -28.53 6.76 -22.84
N THR A 115 -27.70 7.73 -23.22
CA THR A 115 -26.54 7.54 -24.10
C THR A 115 -25.26 7.61 -23.27
N TRP A 116 -24.42 6.58 -23.39
CA TRP A 116 -23.09 6.58 -22.78
C TRP A 116 -22.10 7.35 -23.65
N LEU A 117 -21.47 8.34 -23.04
CA LEU A 117 -20.42 9.16 -23.61
C LEU A 117 -19.09 8.78 -22.96
N ASP A 118 -18.11 8.48 -23.80
CA ASP A 118 -16.71 8.37 -23.40
C ASP A 118 -16.07 9.75 -23.55
N HIS A 119 -15.34 10.15 -22.52
CA HIS A 119 -14.59 11.38 -22.47
C HIS A 119 -13.11 11.10 -22.31
N ARG A 120 -12.29 11.95 -22.92
CA ARG A 120 -10.84 11.94 -22.80
C ARG A 120 -10.40 13.33 -22.45
N PHE A 121 -9.84 13.47 -21.27
CA PHE A 121 -9.45 14.76 -20.75
C PHE A 121 -7.94 14.87 -20.62
N PHE A 122 -7.44 16.07 -20.85
CA PHE A 122 -6.17 16.53 -20.35
C PHE A 122 -6.41 17.85 -19.63
N LEU A 123 -6.30 17.82 -18.30
CA LEU A 123 -6.42 19.01 -17.46
C LEU A 123 -5.07 19.38 -16.88
N PHE A 124 -4.70 20.65 -16.99
CA PHE A 124 -3.43 21.15 -16.48
C PHE A 124 -3.58 22.58 -15.99
N GLU A 125 -2.66 23.00 -15.13
CA GLU A 125 -2.60 24.37 -14.65
C GLU A 125 -1.43 25.13 -15.28
N ASP A 126 -1.67 26.38 -15.66
CA ASP A 126 -0.68 27.30 -16.21
C ASP A 126 -0.95 28.76 -15.78
N GLY A 127 -0.09 29.32 -14.93
CA GLY A 127 -0.11 30.72 -14.53
C GLY A 127 -1.36 31.17 -13.78
N GLY A 128 -1.87 30.36 -12.86
CA GLY A 128 -3.09 30.58 -12.09
C GLY A 128 -4.38 30.20 -12.83
N ARG A 129 -4.29 29.38 -13.88
CA ARG A 129 -5.42 29.04 -14.76
C ARG A 129 -5.49 27.54 -14.97
N LEU A 130 -6.64 26.93 -14.71
CA LEU A 130 -6.91 25.54 -15.03
C LEU A 130 -7.46 25.46 -16.45
N VAL A 131 -6.79 24.70 -17.32
CA VAL A 131 -7.17 24.46 -18.71
C VAL A 131 -7.63 23.02 -18.86
N ASN A 132 -8.72 22.81 -19.61
CA ASN A 132 -9.29 21.51 -19.92
C ASN A 132 -9.33 21.32 -21.43
N VAL A 133 -8.62 20.31 -21.93
CA VAL A 133 -8.75 19.79 -23.29
C VAL A 133 -9.55 18.50 -23.22
N ASN A 134 -10.69 18.45 -23.89
CA ASN A 134 -11.62 17.31 -23.81
C ASN A 134 -12.03 16.83 -25.19
N LEU A 135 -11.94 15.52 -25.42
CA LEU A 135 -12.58 14.84 -26.55
C LEU A 135 -13.70 13.95 -26.02
N MET A 136 -14.93 14.21 -26.47
CA MET A 136 -16.13 13.48 -26.10
C MET A 136 -16.72 12.77 -27.31
N ALA A 137 -17.10 11.50 -27.15
CA ALA A 137 -17.74 10.70 -28.19
C ALA A 137 -18.73 9.69 -27.58
N PRO A 138 -19.75 9.22 -28.33
CA PRO A 138 -20.53 8.05 -27.93
C PRO A 138 -19.62 6.84 -27.72
N GLU A 139 -19.85 6.06 -26.67
CA GLU A 139 -19.01 4.89 -26.30
C GLU A 139 -18.81 3.93 -27.49
N SER A 140 -19.85 3.71 -28.29
CA SER A 140 -19.81 2.84 -29.47
C SER A 140 -18.87 3.31 -30.59
N LEU A 141 -18.47 4.58 -30.57
CA LEU A 141 -17.59 5.20 -31.56
C LEU A 141 -16.25 5.65 -30.99
N ALA A 142 -16.08 5.69 -29.67
CA ALA A 142 -14.92 6.28 -29.00
C ALA A 142 -13.58 5.71 -29.48
N GLY A 143 -13.51 4.39 -29.71
CA GLY A 143 -12.30 3.73 -30.22
C GLY A 143 -11.90 4.20 -31.63
N ALA A 144 -12.85 4.59 -32.47
CA ALA A 144 -12.55 5.11 -33.81
C ALA A 144 -11.91 6.51 -33.78
N PHE A 145 -12.08 7.25 -32.69
CA PHE A 145 -11.54 8.61 -32.50
C PHE A 145 -10.25 8.63 -31.66
N GLU A 146 -9.70 7.48 -31.28
CA GLU A 146 -8.37 7.38 -30.64
C GLU A 146 -7.28 8.13 -31.43
N PRO A 147 -7.16 7.98 -32.77
CA PRO A 147 -6.13 8.71 -33.52
C PRO A 147 -6.29 10.23 -33.45
N VAL A 148 -7.52 10.73 -33.28
CA VAL A 148 -7.77 12.16 -33.10
C VAL A 148 -7.20 12.62 -31.77
N TRP A 149 -7.47 11.89 -30.69
CA TRP A 149 -6.90 12.20 -29.38
C TRP A 149 -5.37 12.20 -29.39
N GLN A 150 -4.75 11.19 -30.01
CA GLN A 150 -3.30 11.11 -30.14
C GLN A 150 -2.72 12.33 -30.86
N ALA A 151 -3.31 12.73 -31.98
CA ALA A 151 -2.88 13.92 -32.72
C ALA A 151 -3.06 15.21 -31.90
N VAL A 152 -4.18 15.35 -31.16
CA VAL A 152 -4.38 16.50 -30.26
C VAL A 152 -3.25 16.56 -29.23
N MET A 153 -2.94 15.45 -28.57
CA MET A 153 -1.89 15.40 -27.54
C MET A 153 -0.49 15.60 -28.11
N GLU A 154 -0.21 15.18 -29.34
CA GLU A 154 1.09 15.38 -29.99
C GLU A 154 1.33 16.86 -30.37
N TYR A 155 0.28 17.58 -30.78
CA TYR A 155 0.42 18.93 -31.36
C TYR A 155 -0.06 20.06 -30.44
N PHE A 156 -0.74 19.76 -29.33
CA PHE A 156 -1.23 20.79 -28.43
C PHE A 156 -0.09 21.54 -27.77
N LYS A 157 -0.11 22.88 -27.85
CA LYS A 157 0.84 23.75 -27.14
C LYS A 157 0.25 25.12 -26.86
N LEU A 158 0.57 25.68 -25.71
CA LEU A 158 0.29 27.08 -25.41
C LEU A 158 1.22 28.00 -26.21
N SER A 159 0.69 29.11 -26.72
CA SER A 159 1.49 30.12 -27.42
C SER A 159 2.46 30.86 -26.49
N ALA A 160 2.05 31.05 -25.23
CA ALA A 160 2.83 31.71 -24.19
C ALA A 160 2.58 31.01 -22.83
N PRO A 161 3.23 29.86 -22.58
CA PRO A 161 3.12 29.16 -21.29
C PRO A 161 3.64 30.05 -20.16
N LYS A 162 2.88 30.18 -19.08
CA LYS A 162 3.26 30.94 -17.89
C LYS A 162 3.93 30.07 -16.82
N GLY A 163 3.84 28.75 -16.98
CA GLY A 163 4.38 27.77 -16.06
C GLY A 163 3.36 27.42 -14.98
N GLN A 164 3.52 26.21 -14.48
CA GLN A 164 2.68 25.67 -13.42
C GLN A 164 3.03 26.30 -12.06
N THR A 165 2.01 26.62 -11.28
CA THR A 165 2.06 27.27 -9.96
C THR A 165 1.53 26.37 -8.83
N VAL A 166 0.83 25.29 -9.16
CA VAL A 166 0.36 24.26 -8.23
C VAL A 166 0.81 22.87 -8.69
N PRO A 167 1.02 21.90 -7.80
CA PRO A 167 1.47 20.59 -8.22
C PRO A 167 0.38 19.79 -8.97
N VAL A 168 0.76 18.98 -9.97
CA VAL A 168 -0.19 18.15 -10.76
C VAL A 168 -0.94 17.14 -9.93
N SER A 169 -0.20 16.37 -9.14
CA SER A 169 -0.77 15.58 -8.05
C SER A 169 -0.34 16.21 -6.75
N TYR A 170 -1.07 16.00 -5.66
CA TYR A 170 -0.47 16.18 -4.35
C TYR A 170 0.68 15.17 -4.24
N VAL A 171 1.87 15.62 -4.65
CA VAL A 171 3.13 15.14 -4.13
C VAL A 171 3.16 15.79 -2.75
N PRO A 172 3.01 15.05 -1.63
CA PRO A 172 3.45 15.62 -0.36
C PRO A 172 4.84 16.18 -0.63
N PRO A 173 5.12 17.45 -0.31
CA PRO A 173 6.29 18.16 -0.81
C PRO A 173 7.48 17.20 -0.87
N SER A 174 7.91 16.85 -2.09
CA SER A 174 9.20 16.19 -2.22
C SER A 174 10.21 17.19 -1.65
N PRO A 175 11.13 16.76 -0.79
CA PRO A 175 12.07 17.61 -0.06
C PRO A 175 13.18 18.16 -0.98
N HIS A 176 12.78 18.69 -2.14
CA HIS A 176 13.62 19.42 -3.08
C HIS A 176 13.16 20.88 -3.26
N GLY A 177 12.12 21.33 -2.55
CA GLY A 177 12.27 22.58 -1.81
C GLY A 177 13.01 22.25 -0.51
N GLU A 178 13.89 23.12 -0.03
CA GLU A 178 14.65 22.98 1.23
C GLU A 178 13.76 22.98 2.50
N GLY A 179 12.66 22.22 2.49
CA GLY A 179 11.80 21.91 3.62
C GLY A 179 11.92 20.42 3.97
N PRO A 180 11.77 20.07 5.26
CA PRO A 180 11.96 18.70 5.73
C PRO A 180 10.93 17.75 5.09
N ALA A 181 11.38 16.52 4.80
CA ALA A 181 10.52 15.44 4.28
C ALA A 181 9.24 15.28 5.14
N PRO A 182 8.10 14.85 4.56
CA PRO A 182 6.90 14.55 5.33
C PRO A 182 7.26 13.62 6.49
N SER A 183 6.97 14.06 7.71
CA SER A 183 7.38 13.38 8.93
C SER A 183 6.17 12.92 9.73
N PHE A 184 6.38 11.92 10.58
CA PHE A 184 5.38 11.44 11.52
C PHE A 184 4.84 12.53 12.45
N ALA A 185 5.59 13.60 12.70
CA ALA A 185 5.15 14.72 13.52
C ALA A 185 3.91 15.44 12.99
N LEU A 186 3.67 15.41 11.67
CA LEU A 186 2.45 15.96 11.07
C LEU A 186 1.19 15.18 11.48
N TYR A 187 1.34 13.89 11.77
CA TYR A 187 0.24 12.96 12.07
C TYR A 187 0.15 12.60 13.56
N ALA A 188 1.10 13.08 14.37
CA ALA A 188 1.14 12.83 15.81
C ALA A 188 -0.04 13.49 16.51
N LEU A 189 -0.70 12.72 17.37
CA LEU A 189 -1.84 13.15 18.19
C LEU A 189 -1.44 13.44 19.64
N ALA A 190 -0.21 13.08 20.00
CA ALA A 190 0.40 13.32 21.30
C ALA A 190 1.89 13.63 21.15
N ASP A 191 2.50 14.10 22.24
CA ASP A 191 3.94 14.38 22.33
C ASP A 191 4.72 13.24 23.02
N ASP A 192 4.06 12.13 23.35
CA ASP A 192 4.63 10.98 24.03
C ASP A 192 4.11 9.63 23.49
N ALA A 193 4.79 8.55 23.91
CA ALA A 193 4.48 7.18 23.51
C ALA A 193 3.47 6.48 24.45
N SER A 194 2.73 7.20 25.30
CA SER A 194 1.84 6.60 26.30
C SER A 194 0.75 5.71 25.69
N SER A 195 0.36 5.96 24.44
CA SER A 195 -0.56 5.11 23.69
C SER A 195 -0.01 3.71 23.39
N MET A 196 1.30 3.48 23.52
CA MET A 196 1.94 2.16 23.41
C MET A 196 2.10 1.43 24.74
N ASP A 197 1.68 2.01 25.87
CA ASP A 197 1.69 1.29 27.15
C ASP A 197 0.65 0.15 27.11
N PRO A 198 1.04 -1.12 27.32
CA PRO A 198 0.10 -2.24 27.37
C PRO A 198 -0.99 -2.09 28.44
N GLU A 199 -0.73 -1.31 29.49
CA GLU A 199 -1.68 -1.03 30.57
C GLU A 199 -2.49 0.26 30.34
N HIS A 200 -2.25 0.97 29.23
CA HIS A 200 -3.15 2.04 28.79
C HIS A 200 -4.57 1.47 28.65
N GLN A 201 -5.56 2.21 29.15
CA GLN A 201 -6.95 1.72 29.27
C GLN A 201 -7.51 1.15 27.96
N VAL A 202 -7.18 1.76 26.82
CA VAL A 202 -7.56 1.29 25.47
C VAL A 202 -6.92 -0.05 25.14
N ASN A 203 -5.60 -0.19 25.34
CA ASN A 203 -4.84 -1.40 25.03
C ASN A 203 -5.26 -2.56 25.94
N ALA A 204 -5.38 -2.33 27.25
CA ALA A 204 -5.85 -3.32 28.19
C ALA A 204 -7.26 -3.83 27.82
N ASN A 205 -8.16 -2.94 27.41
CA ASN A 205 -9.51 -3.31 26.97
C ASN A 205 -9.49 -4.15 25.69
N LEU A 206 -8.66 -3.80 24.70
CA LEU A 206 -8.53 -4.55 23.44
C LEU A 206 -7.89 -5.92 23.66
N ARG A 207 -6.85 -6.00 24.48
CA ARG A 207 -6.23 -7.25 24.93
C ARG A 207 -7.24 -8.17 25.61
N ASN A 208 -8.02 -7.64 26.55
CA ASN A 208 -9.05 -8.41 27.27
C ASN A 208 -10.19 -8.90 26.36
N LYS A 209 -10.41 -8.23 25.23
CA LYS A 209 -11.33 -8.67 24.16
C LYS A 209 -10.70 -9.64 23.16
N GLY A 210 -9.43 -9.99 23.33
CA GLY A 210 -8.70 -10.89 22.43
C GLY A 210 -8.33 -10.26 21.09
N ALA A 211 -8.22 -8.93 21.00
CA ALA A 211 -7.89 -8.22 19.76
C ALA A 211 -6.39 -8.25 19.40
N GLY A 212 -5.54 -8.85 20.25
CA GLY A 212 -4.09 -8.93 20.08
C GLY A 212 -3.34 -8.44 21.31
N LEU A 213 -2.04 -8.17 21.15
CA LEU A 213 -1.18 -7.52 22.14
C LEU A 213 -0.63 -6.21 21.58
N THR A 214 -0.36 -5.25 22.46
CA THR A 214 0.38 -4.04 22.07
C THR A 214 1.80 -4.43 21.66
N PRO A 215 2.25 -4.04 20.44
CA PRO A 215 3.61 -4.31 19.98
C PRO A 215 4.68 -3.76 20.93
N ASN A 216 5.83 -4.41 20.97
CA ASN A 216 6.97 -3.88 21.72
C ASN A 216 7.51 -2.61 21.06
N VAL A 217 7.76 -1.57 21.84
CA VAL A 217 8.43 -0.36 21.40
C VAL A 217 9.93 -0.63 21.28
N ALA A 218 10.47 -0.46 20.08
CA ALA A 218 11.90 -0.59 19.78
C ALA A 218 12.66 0.69 20.07
N ALA A 219 12.07 1.84 19.73
CA ALA A 219 12.66 3.15 19.90
C ALA A 219 11.57 4.23 19.98
N GLU A 220 11.87 5.31 20.68
CA GLU A 220 11.04 6.51 20.74
C GLU A 220 11.86 7.69 20.23
N ASN A 221 11.27 8.53 19.38
CA ASN A 221 11.85 9.78 18.93
C ASN A 221 10.82 10.90 19.13
N THR A 222 10.99 11.67 20.20
CA THR A 222 10.09 12.77 20.57
C THR A 222 10.24 13.99 19.67
N GLU A 223 11.40 14.19 19.03
CA GLU A 223 11.62 15.29 18.08
C GLU A 223 10.82 15.05 16.79
N GLU A 224 10.86 13.82 16.27
CA GLU A 224 10.05 13.41 15.11
C GLU A 224 8.63 12.96 15.47
N LYS A 225 8.28 13.00 16.76
CA LYS A 225 7.01 12.52 17.36
C LYS A 225 6.58 11.14 16.84
N LYS A 226 7.50 10.19 16.86
CA LYS A 226 7.25 8.82 16.38
C LYS A 226 7.76 7.76 17.33
N VAL A 227 7.17 6.58 17.19
CA VAL A 227 7.55 5.38 17.92
C VAL A 227 7.80 4.27 16.91
N THR A 228 8.96 3.62 17.02
CA THR A 228 9.28 2.42 16.24
C THR A 228 8.76 1.21 17.00
N ILE A 229 7.92 0.39 16.36
CA ILE A 229 7.33 -0.81 16.96
C ILE A 229 7.79 -2.10 16.27
N GLY A 230 7.95 -3.17 17.04
CA GLY A 230 8.18 -4.52 16.53
C GLY A 230 6.86 -5.19 16.13
N ALA A 231 6.56 -5.18 14.83
CA ALA A 231 5.35 -5.72 14.23
C ALA A 231 5.55 -7.20 13.84
N GLY A 232 5.34 -8.10 14.81
CA GLY A 232 5.66 -9.53 14.68
C GLY A 232 4.91 -10.23 13.54
N SER A 233 3.65 -9.88 13.31
CA SER A 233 2.83 -10.48 12.25
C SER A 233 3.29 -10.16 10.82
N ILE A 234 4.06 -9.09 10.65
CA ILE A 234 4.68 -8.72 9.37
C ILE A 234 6.20 -8.87 9.38
N GLU A 235 6.77 -9.43 10.45
CA GLU A 235 8.21 -9.64 10.63
C GLU A 235 9.06 -8.37 10.37
N ALA A 236 8.56 -7.21 10.82
CA ALA A 236 9.14 -5.90 10.54
C ALA A 236 9.24 -5.03 11.81
N GLN A 237 10.14 -4.06 11.78
CA GLN A 237 9.95 -2.83 12.55
C GLN A 237 9.29 -1.79 11.66
N VAL A 238 8.33 -1.04 12.20
CA VAL A 238 7.69 0.08 11.51
C VAL A 238 7.59 1.27 12.45
N ASP A 239 7.69 2.47 11.90
CA ASP A 239 7.43 3.70 12.63
C ASP A 239 5.94 4.03 12.59
N ILE A 240 5.40 4.50 13.71
CA ILE A 240 4.04 5.05 13.82
C ILE A 240 4.09 6.40 14.57
N PRO A 241 3.13 7.31 14.32
CA PRO A 241 3.08 8.59 15.01
C PRO A 241 2.64 8.45 16.47
N MET A 242 3.20 9.29 17.35
CA MET A 242 2.83 9.34 18.77
C MET A 242 1.33 9.66 18.95
N GLY A 243 0.71 9.05 19.96
CA GLY A 243 -0.73 9.17 20.24
C GLY A 243 -1.64 8.25 19.42
N TRP A 244 -1.10 7.49 18.45
CA TRP A 244 -1.80 6.39 17.79
C TRP A 244 -1.67 5.10 18.59
N PHE A 245 -2.59 4.16 18.39
CA PHE A 245 -2.56 2.84 19.02
C PHE A 245 -2.13 1.78 18.01
N ALA A 246 -1.53 0.70 18.50
CA ALA A 246 -1.15 -0.45 17.69
C ALA A 246 -1.44 -1.76 18.42
N MET A 247 -1.92 -2.76 17.67
CA MET A 247 -2.23 -4.11 18.16
C MET A 247 -1.73 -5.14 17.15
N ASP A 248 -0.98 -6.14 17.62
CA ASP A 248 -0.55 -7.28 16.81
C ASP A 248 -1.25 -8.55 17.31
N ASP A 249 -1.91 -9.27 16.41
CA ASP A 249 -2.64 -10.51 16.70
C ASP A 249 -1.93 -11.78 16.17
N GLY A 250 -0.68 -11.63 15.71
CA GLY A 250 0.11 -12.68 15.07
C GLY A 250 -0.27 -12.96 13.62
N LYS A 251 -1.34 -12.35 13.09
CA LYS A 251 -1.73 -12.42 11.67
C LYS A 251 -1.65 -11.06 10.98
N ARG A 252 -1.81 -9.99 11.75
CA ARG A 252 -1.72 -8.60 11.28
C ARG A 252 -1.31 -7.66 12.42
N THR A 253 -0.81 -6.49 12.02
CA THR A 253 -0.61 -5.35 12.91
C THR A 253 -1.63 -4.28 12.55
N LEU A 254 -2.54 -3.97 13.47
CA LEU A 254 -3.53 -2.92 13.34
C LEU A 254 -3.01 -1.65 14.01
N VAL A 255 -2.93 -0.56 13.26
CA VAL A 255 -2.63 0.80 13.73
C VAL A 255 -3.89 1.65 13.61
N PHE A 256 -4.28 2.40 14.63
CA PHE A 256 -5.53 3.17 14.61
C PHE A 256 -5.47 4.40 15.51
N GLU A 257 -6.23 5.42 15.15
CA GLU A 257 -6.33 6.63 15.97
C GLU A 257 -7.40 6.47 17.08
N PRO A 258 -7.31 7.23 18.18
CA PRO A 258 -8.25 7.14 19.30
C PRO A 258 -9.72 7.41 18.91
N ALA A 259 -9.95 8.31 17.95
CA ALA A 259 -11.30 8.66 17.49
C ALA A 259 -11.93 7.56 16.62
N GLY A 260 -11.13 6.62 16.10
CA GLY A 260 -11.59 5.50 15.28
C GLY A 260 -11.94 5.86 13.84
N GLU A 261 -11.68 7.09 13.38
CA GLU A 261 -11.97 7.50 11.98
C GLU A 261 -10.95 6.95 10.98
N VAL A 262 -9.79 6.49 11.46
CA VAL A 262 -8.73 5.92 10.64
C VAL A 262 -8.19 4.63 11.27
N GLN A 263 -8.11 3.58 10.45
CA GLN A 263 -7.51 2.30 10.79
C GLN A 263 -6.60 1.85 9.65
N ILE A 264 -5.40 1.39 9.97
CA ILE A 264 -4.39 0.89 9.03
C ILE A 264 -4.01 -0.52 9.45
N ASN A 265 -4.36 -1.51 8.62
CA ASN A 265 -4.08 -2.91 8.86
C ASN A 265 -2.89 -3.35 8.00
N LEU A 266 -1.78 -3.69 8.65
CA LEU A 266 -0.57 -4.21 8.02
C LEU A 266 -0.60 -5.74 8.02
N SER A 267 -0.34 -6.34 6.86
CA SER A 267 -0.33 -7.80 6.69
C SER A 267 0.60 -8.22 5.55
N LEU A 268 1.15 -9.42 5.64
CA LEU A 268 1.88 -10.05 4.55
C LEU A 268 0.93 -10.88 3.70
N ILE A 269 1.04 -10.73 2.38
CA ILE A 269 0.32 -11.54 1.40
C ILE A 269 1.34 -12.34 0.59
N PRO A 270 1.33 -13.68 0.66
CA PRO A 270 2.18 -14.51 -0.20
C PRO A 270 1.98 -14.19 -1.68
N CYS A 271 3.07 -14.03 -2.43
CA CYS A 271 2.99 -13.75 -3.86
C CYS A 271 2.28 -14.89 -4.60
N GLU A 272 2.62 -16.15 -4.31
CA GLU A 272 2.06 -17.35 -4.96
C GLU A 272 2.17 -17.29 -6.49
N GLY A 273 3.25 -16.71 -7.00
CA GLY A 273 3.47 -16.49 -8.43
C GLY A 273 2.67 -15.33 -9.04
N ARG A 274 1.89 -14.58 -8.24
CA ARG A 274 1.20 -13.36 -8.67
C ARG A 274 2.13 -12.17 -8.64
N ASN A 275 1.96 -11.28 -9.61
CA ASN A 275 2.51 -9.93 -9.55
C ASN A 275 1.55 -8.96 -8.83
N ALA A 276 2.01 -7.74 -8.58
CA ALA A 276 1.23 -6.71 -7.88
C ALA A 276 -0.11 -6.43 -8.55
N GLN A 277 -0.15 -6.35 -9.88
CA GLN A 277 -1.37 -6.08 -10.63
C GLN A 277 -2.40 -7.20 -10.47
N GLN A 278 -1.97 -8.46 -10.55
CA GLN A 278 -2.83 -9.63 -10.34
C GLN A 278 -3.36 -9.70 -8.91
N LEU A 279 -2.57 -9.26 -7.92
CA LEU A 279 -3.04 -9.13 -6.55
C LEU A 279 -4.12 -8.04 -6.42
N LEU A 280 -3.91 -6.87 -7.04
CA LEU A 280 -4.92 -5.80 -7.06
C LEU A 280 -6.20 -6.22 -7.80
N ASP A 281 -6.09 -7.01 -8.87
CA ASP A 281 -7.25 -7.59 -9.57
C ASP A 281 -8.07 -8.49 -8.64
N ALA A 282 -7.40 -9.34 -7.85
CA ALA A 282 -8.05 -10.21 -6.88
C ALA A 282 -8.75 -9.41 -5.77
N LEU A 283 -8.10 -8.38 -5.24
CA LEU A 283 -8.69 -7.50 -4.21
C LEU A 283 -9.89 -6.71 -4.75
N GLN A 284 -9.82 -6.24 -6.00
CA GLN A 284 -10.95 -5.57 -6.66
C GLN A 284 -12.14 -6.53 -6.83
N ALA A 285 -11.89 -7.77 -7.27
CA ALA A 285 -12.93 -8.78 -7.41
C ALA A 285 -13.60 -9.13 -6.07
N GLU A 286 -12.82 -9.23 -4.99
CA GLU A 286 -13.33 -9.42 -3.62
C GLU A 286 -14.24 -8.26 -3.19
N ALA A 287 -13.81 -7.02 -3.44
CA ALA A 287 -14.59 -5.83 -3.10
C ALA A 287 -15.90 -5.73 -3.90
N GLN A 288 -15.89 -6.10 -5.19
CA GLN A 288 -17.11 -6.17 -6.01
C GLN A 288 -18.14 -7.16 -5.49
N GLN A 289 -17.69 -8.24 -4.84
CA GLN A 289 -18.59 -9.22 -4.21
C GLN A 289 -19.07 -8.75 -2.82
N SER A 290 -18.24 -7.96 -2.13
CA SER A 290 -18.49 -7.56 -0.75
C SER A 290 -19.37 -6.31 -0.64
N TYR A 291 -19.38 -5.46 -1.67
CA TYR A 291 -20.05 -4.17 -1.65
C TYR A 291 -21.01 -4.02 -2.84
N PRO A 292 -22.16 -3.34 -2.67
CA PRO A 292 -23.21 -3.30 -3.69
C PRO A 292 -22.86 -2.46 -4.93
N ALA A 293 -22.12 -1.36 -4.75
CA ALA A 293 -21.73 -0.46 -5.84
C ALA A 293 -20.37 0.23 -5.59
N PRO A 294 -19.30 -0.53 -5.30
CA PRO A 294 -17.99 0.04 -5.04
C PRO A 294 -17.41 0.73 -6.28
N GLN A 295 -16.74 1.85 -6.06
CA GLN A 295 -15.96 2.56 -7.09
C GLN A 295 -14.48 2.28 -6.87
N PHE A 296 -13.71 2.21 -7.95
CA PHE A 296 -12.31 1.79 -7.89
C PHE A 296 -11.37 2.83 -8.52
N LEU A 297 -10.26 3.08 -7.85
CA LEU A 297 -9.17 3.89 -8.38
C LEU A 297 -7.85 3.17 -8.14
N ARG A 298 -7.09 2.92 -9.22
CA ARG A 298 -5.73 2.36 -9.11
C ARG A 298 -4.69 3.45 -9.00
N LEU A 299 -3.67 3.19 -8.20
CA LEU A 299 -2.55 4.08 -7.90
C LEU A 299 -1.25 3.33 -8.13
N SER A 300 -0.23 4.03 -8.60
CA SER A 300 1.14 3.50 -8.65
C SER A 300 2.10 4.65 -8.44
N GLU A 301 3.03 4.49 -7.51
CA GLU A 301 4.07 5.47 -7.18
C GLU A 301 5.31 4.68 -6.75
N ASP A 302 6.44 4.87 -7.43
CA ASP A 302 7.66 4.10 -7.25
C ASP A 302 7.41 2.57 -7.26
N GLU A 303 7.82 1.86 -6.21
CA GLU A 303 7.62 0.42 -6.01
C GLU A 303 6.29 0.08 -5.32
N MET A 304 5.47 1.10 -5.00
CA MET A 304 4.16 0.93 -4.39
C MET A 304 3.04 0.93 -5.42
N HIS A 305 2.14 -0.02 -5.26
CA HIS A 305 0.91 -0.11 -6.04
C HIS A 305 -0.30 -0.01 -5.11
N GLY A 306 -1.39 0.55 -5.59
CA GLY A 306 -2.57 0.79 -4.77
C GLY A 306 -3.90 0.59 -5.47
N LEU A 307 -4.91 0.23 -4.67
CA LEU A 307 -6.31 0.16 -5.07
C LEU A 307 -7.16 0.87 -4.01
N SER A 308 -7.70 2.02 -4.37
CA SER A 308 -8.73 2.72 -3.59
C SER A 308 -10.11 2.19 -3.98
N ILE A 309 -10.93 1.98 -2.96
CA ILE A 309 -12.30 1.48 -3.01
C ILE A 309 -13.17 2.51 -2.31
N ARG A 310 -14.10 3.11 -3.05
CA ARG A 310 -14.99 4.17 -2.56
C ARG A 310 -16.45 3.77 -2.70
N ASN A 311 -17.34 4.61 -2.18
CA ASN A 311 -18.79 4.37 -2.18
C ASN A 311 -19.13 3.05 -1.47
N ILE A 312 -18.48 2.80 -0.34
CA ILE A 312 -18.73 1.64 0.53
C ILE A 312 -19.19 2.13 1.90
N PHE A 313 -19.94 1.28 2.60
CA PHE A 313 -20.61 1.65 3.84
C PHE A 313 -20.40 0.58 4.91
N ASP A 314 -20.22 1.02 6.15
CA ASP A 314 -20.32 0.19 7.35
C ASP A 314 -21.56 0.61 8.14
N GLY A 315 -22.63 -0.18 8.01
CA GLY A 315 -23.98 0.27 8.40
C GLY A 315 -24.39 1.49 7.58
N ASP A 316 -24.69 2.60 8.26
CA ASP A 316 -25.05 3.88 7.64
C ASP A 316 -23.84 4.82 7.43
N ALA A 317 -22.65 4.44 7.90
CA ALA A 317 -21.46 5.27 7.81
C ALA A 317 -20.75 5.06 6.47
N ALA A 318 -20.59 6.15 5.70
CA ALA A 318 -19.75 6.14 4.52
C ALA A 318 -18.27 5.98 4.93
N ILE A 319 -17.61 5.01 4.34
CA ILE A 319 -16.17 4.77 4.51
C ILE A 319 -15.51 4.61 3.14
N GLU A 320 -14.20 4.73 3.12
CA GLU A 320 -13.37 4.36 1.99
C GLU A 320 -12.32 3.35 2.45
N GLN A 321 -11.83 2.56 1.51
CA GLN A 321 -10.70 1.67 1.71
C GLN A 321 -9.60 1.98 0.71
N LEU A 322 -8.35 1.86 1.14
CA LEU A 322 -7.19 1.90 0.27
C LEU A 322 -6.27 0.73 0.61
N HIS A 323 -5.97 -0.08 -0.39
CA HIS A 323 -4.96 -1.12 -0.31
C HIS A 323 -3.69 -0.58 -0.94
N LEU A 324 -2.64 -0.37 -0.14
CA LEU A 324 -1.29 -0.12 -0.63
C LEU A 324 -0.48 -1.40 -0.48
N ILE A 325 0.26 -1.78 -1.53
CA ILE A 325 1.14 -2.94 -1.54
C ILE A 325 2.53 -2.54 -2.02
N THR A 326 3.55 -3.10 -1.37
CA THR A 326 4.94 -3.05 -1.81
C THR A 326 5.53 -4.45 -1.78
N ALA A 327 6.55 -4.71 -2.61
CA ALA A 327 7.27 -5.98 -2.57
C ALA A 327 7.92 -6.18 -1.19
N TRP A 328 7.88 -7.41 -0.70
CA TRP A 328 8.43 -7.81 0.59
C TRP A 328 9.43 -8.96 0.40
N ARG A 329 10.64 -8.84 0.99
CA ARG A 329 11.76 -9.81 1.02
C ARG A 329 11.91 -10.68 -0.23
N ASP A 330 12.89 -10.35 -1.09
CA ASP A 330 13.20 -11.12 -2.31
C ASP A 330 11.98 -11.46 -3.18
N HIS A 331 10.94 -10.61 -3.14
CA HIS A 331 9.65 -10.78 -3.82
C HIS A 331 8.88 -12.06 -3.45
N THR A 332 9.09 -12.60 -2.25
CA THR A 332 8.36 -13.79 -1.75
C THR A 332 6.94 -13.46 -1.29
N ALA A 333 6.70 -12.22 -0.85
CA ALA A 333 5.40 -11.72 -0.44
C ALA A 333 5.21 -10.25 -0.84
N PHE A 334 4.00 -9.73 -0.62
CA PHE A 334 3.69 -8.31 -0.61
C PHE A 334 3.39 -7.87 0.81
N LEU A 335 3.99 -6.78 1.26
CA LEU A 335 3.53 -6.06 2.44
C LEU A 335 2.35 -5.19 2.03
N ARG A 336 1.21 -5.41 2.68
CA ARG A 336 -0.01 -4.67 2.44
C ARG A 336 -0.36 -3.80 3.64
N ALA A 337 -0.58 -2.51 3.39
CA ALA A 337 -1.38 -1.66 4.26
C ALA A 337 -2.80 -1.55 3.71
N ARG A 338 -3.80 -2.05 4.45
CA ARG A 338 -5.21 -1.78 4.19
C ARG A 338 -5.67 -0.65 5.10
N VAL A 339 -5.85 0.51 4.52
CA VAL A 339 -6.38 1.71 5.16
C VAL A 339 -7.90 1.68 5.06
N THR A 340 -8.58 1.90 6.18
CA THR A 340 -10.00 2.20 6.24
C THR A 340 -10.16 3.55 6.91
N ALA A 341 -10.86 4.48 6.27
CA ALA A 341 -11.11 5.79 6.85
C ALA A 341 -12.44 6.38 6.38
N THR A 342 -12.90 7.43 7.06
CA THR A 342 -13.99 8.27 6.54
C THR A 342 -13.50 9.03 5.29
N PRO A 343 -14.38 9.38 4.33
CA PRO A 343 -13.98 10.07 3.10
C PRO A 343 -13.14 11.34 3.34
N PRO A 344 -13.47 12.23 4.31
CA PRO A 344 -12.65 13.41 4.59
C PRO A 344 -11.25 13.10 5.11
N ARG A 345 -11.06 11.96 5.80
CA ARG A 345 -9.78 11.56 6.41
C ARG A 345 -8.94 10.66 5.50
N MET A 346 -9.50 10.14 4.40
CA MET A 346 -8.82 9.14 3.56
C MET A 346 -7.49 9.64 3.00
N ARG A 347 -7.41 10.90 2.59
CA ARG A 347 -6.15 11.50 2.09
C ARG A 347 -5.03 11.42 3.12
N ASP A 348 -5.27 11.91 4.33
CA ASP A 348 -4.26 11.94 5.39
C ASP A 348 -3.89 10.53 5.83
N ALA A 349 -4.88 9.65 5.91
CA ALA A 349 -4.70 8.23 6.23
C ALA A 349 -3.84 7.51 5.18
N ALA A 350 -4.02 7.81 3.89
CA ALA A 350 -3.23 7.25 2.80
C ALA A 350 -1.77 7.71 2.88
N ASN A 351 -1.54 9.00 3.12
CA ASN A 351 -0.19 9.56 3.28
C ASN A 351 0.53 8.94 4.49
N LEU A 352 -0.17 8.80 5.62
CA LEU A 352 0.38 8.14 6.80
C LEU A 352 0.71 6.67 6.53
N ALA A 353 -0.19 5.92 5.87
CA ALA A 353 0.07 4.52 5.53
C ALA A 353 1.30 4.38 4.62
N GLN A 354 1.50 5.31 3.69
CA GLN A 354 2.70 5.35 2.86
C GLN A 354 3.97 5.57 3.69
N LEU A 355 3.95 6.49 4.67
CA LEU A 355 5.09 6.70 5.58
C LEU A 355 5.39 5.45 6.41
N ILE A 356 4.36 4.78 6.94
CA ILE A 356 4.50 3.54 7.69
C ILE A 356 5.14 2.46 6.81
N LEU A 357 4.65 2.26 5.58
CA LEU A 357 5.23 1.29 4.65
C LEU A 357 6.68 1.62 4.28
N LYS A 358 7.01 2.90 4.03
CA LYS A 358 8.37 3.36 3.74
C LYS A 358 9.33 3.19 4.92
N SER A 359 8.81 3.21 6.16
CA SER A 359 9.60 3.00 7.38
C SER A 359 9.89 1.53 7.68
N ALA A 360 9.25 0.59 6.96
CA ALA A 360 9.36 -0.83 7.26
C ALA A 360 10.81 -1.31 7.13
N ALA A 361 11.39 -1.73 8.25
CA ALA A 361 12.74 -2.25 8.34
C ALA A 361 12.71 -3.75 8.66
N PHE A 362 13.38 -4.51 7.80
CA PHE A 362 13.34 -5.97 7.74
C PHE A 362 14.58 -6.62 8.37
N ASP A 363 15.70 -5.89 8.28
CA ASP A 363 17.03 -6.21 8.79
C ASP A 363 17.40 -5.36 10.00
N ALA A 364 16.45 -4.59 10.54
CA ALA A 364 16.64 -4.06 11.88
C ALA A 364 16.95 -5.26 12.77
N PRO A 365 18.10 -5.27 13.49
CA PRO A 365 18.47 -6.39 14.33
C PRO A 365 17.23 -6.70 15.13
N GLN A 366 16.70 -7.92 14.94
CA GLN A 366 15.50 -8.39 15.62
C GLN A 366 15.53 -7.77 17.00
N LEU A 367 14.45 -7.08 17.39
CA LEU A 367 14.26 -6.75 18.78
C LEU A 367 14.53 -8.05 19.51
N ARG A 368 15.74 -8.12 20.09
CA ARG A 368 16.11 -9.15 21.02
C ARG A 368 14.94 -9.07 21.99
N GLU A 369 14.30 -10.21 22.26
CA GLU A 369 13.65 -10.40 23.56
C GLU A 369 14.46 -9.61 24.58
N PRO A 370 13.82 -8.80 25.45
CA PRO A 370 14.53 -7.90 26.38
C PRO A 370 15.74 -8.66 26.87
N ALA A 371 16.94 -8.18 26.50
CA ALA A 371 18.12 -9.02 26.42
C ALA A 371 18.07 -9.99 27.59
N PRO A 372 18.06 -11.34 27.37
CA PRO A 372 18.21 -12.23 28.51
C PRO A 372 19.40 -11.66 29.24
N ALA A 373 19.18 -11.32 30.52
CA ALA A 373 20.16 -10.67 31.38
C ALA A 373 21.53 -11.23 30.96
N PRO A 374 22.46 -10.34 30.57
CA PRO A 374 23.55 -10.59 29.60
C PRO A 374 23.81 -12.08 29.46
N GLN A 375 23.49 -12.69 28.29
CA GLN A 375 23.56 -14.14 28.09
C GLN A 375 24.74 -14.67 28.91
N PRO A 376 24.48 -15.43 29.99
CA PRO A 376 25.58 -16.08 30.66
C PRO A 376 26.27 -16.86 29.55
N ASP A 377 27.60 -16.77 29.48
CA ASP A 377 28.42 -17.58 28.59
C ASP A 377 27.74 -18.93 28.41
N GLU A 378 27.49 -19.35 27.15
CA GLU A 378 26.78 -20.60 26.85
C GLU A 378 27.18 -21.63 27.89
N PRO A 379 26.23 -22.16 28.69
CA PRO A 379 26.60 -22.89 29.89
C PRO A 379 27.64 -23.95 29.56
N ALA A 380 28.68 -24.08 30.39
CA ALA A 380 29.80 -24.97 30.07
C ALA A 380 29.34 -26.41 29.71
N TRP A 381 28.21 -26.85 30.26
CA TRP A 381 27.58 -28.12 29.91
C TRP A 381 27.07 -28.18 28.47
N TRP A 382 26.51 -27.09 27.92
CA TRP A 382 26.03 -27.02 26.54
C TRP A 382 27.18 -27.02 25.54
N THR A 383 28.23 -26.23 25.83
CA THR A 383 29.46 -26.25 25.04
C THR A 383 30.08 -27.65 25.01
N LYS A 384 30.11 -28.34 26.16
CA LYS A 384 30.59 -29.72 26.25
C LYS A 384 29.70 -30.71 25.48
N ALA A 385 28.38 -30.58 25.56
CA ALA A 385 27.44 -31.45 24.83
C ALA A 385 27.60 -31.31 23.31
N LYS A 386 27.75 -30.08 22.79
CA LYS A 386 28.02 -29.83 21.37
C LYS A 386 29.38 -30.41 20.92
N ALA A 387 30.42 -30.30 21.76
CA ALA A 387 31.72 -30.91 21.45
C ALA A 387 31.62 -32.45 21.35
N LEU A 388 30.91 -33.09 22.29
CA LEU A 388 30.66 -34.54 22.27
C LEU A 388 29.82 -34.96 21.05
N GLU A 389 28.81 -34.16 20.67
CA GLU A 389 28.03 -34.39 19.44
C GLU A 389 28.91 -34.37 18.19
N LEU A 390 29.80 -33.38 18.07
CA LEU A 390 30.74 -33.25 16.94
C LEU A 390 31.71 -34.44 16.85
N GLU A 391 32.07 -35.02 17.99
CA GLU A 391 32.87 -36.26 18.09
C GLU A 391 32.02 -37.53 17.93
N ASN A 392 30.72 -37.40 17.68
CA ASN A 392 29.75 -38.49 17.56
C ASN A 392 29.53 -39.32 18.84
N HIS A 393 29.85 -38.75 20.00
CA HIS A 393 29.60 -39.32 21.33
C HIS A 393 28.20 -38.91 21.86
N LEU A 394 27.16 -39.28 21.12
CA LEU A 394 25.78 -38.80 21.35
C LEU A 394 25.22 -39.15 22.73
N ALA A 395 25.35 -40.40 23.19
CA ALA A 395 24.86 -40.82 24.50
C ALA A 395 25.54 -40.05 25.66
N GLU A 396 26.81 -39.66 25.49
CA GLU A 396 27.52 -38.85 26.48
C GLU A 396 27.06 -37.39 26.42
N ALA A 397 26.77 -36.86 25.24
CA ALA A 397 26.19 -35.52 25.07
C ALA A 397 24.81 -35.42 25.73
N GLU A 398 23.93 -36.40 25.49
CA GLU A 398 22.60 -36.50 26.13
C GLU A 398 22.73 -36.57 27.65
N LYS A 399 23.68 -37.38 28.15
CA LYS A 399 23.92 -37.51 29.59
C LYS A 399 24.40 -36.20 30.21
N VAL A 400 25.28 -35.46 29.53
CA VAL A 400 25.71 -34.13 30.00
C VAL A 400 24.53 -33.17 30.11
N ILE A 401 23.60 -33.21 29.16
CA ILE A 401 22.37 -32.39 29.20
C ILE A 401 21.46 -32.85 30.35
N ALA A 402 21.21 -34.15 30.48
CA ALA A 402 20.36 -34.73 31.53
C ALA A 402 20.90 -34.47 32.95
N ASP A 403 22.22 -34.54 33.14
CA ASP A 403 22.87 -34.29 34.44
C ASP A 403 22.91 -32.79 34.80
N SER A 404 22.85 -31.91 33.80
CA SER A 404 23.06 -30.45 33.99
C SER A 404 21.78 -29.62 33.91
N VAL A 405 20.73 -30.13 33.24
CA VAL A 405 19.45 -29.43 33.07
C VAL A 405 18.40 -30.05 33.99
N PRO A 406 17.88 -29.32 34.98
CA PRO A 406 16.91 -29.87 35.92
C PRO A 406 15.55 -30.11 35.28
N HIS A 407 14.82 -31.07 35.85
CA HIS A 407 13.43 -31.40 35.48
C HIS A 407 13.25 -31.76 34.00
N ILE A 408 12.04 -31.64 33.48
CA ILE A 408 11.67 -32.06 32.12
C ILE A 408 12.41 -31.30 31.01
N ALA A 409 13.06 -30.16 31.33
CA ALA A 409 13.71 -29.30 30.36
C ALA A 409 14.93 -29.95 29.67
N TYR A 410 15.54 -30.99 30.26
CA TYR A 410 16.63 -31.69 29.57
C TYR A 410 16.16 -32.31 28.25
N ALA A 411 14.91 -32.80 28.19
CA ALA A 411 14.38 -33.44 27.00
C ALA A 411 14.28 -32.48 25.80
N ILE A 412 13.86 -31.23 26.03
CA ILE A 412 13.79 -30.23 24.95
C ILE A 412 15.17 -29.70 24.57
N CYS A 413 16.11 -29.59 25.52
CA CYS A 413 17.50 -29.27 25.20
C CYS A 413 18.18 -30.38 24.38
N THR A 414 17.88 -31.64 24.68
CA THR A 414 18.37 -32.78 23.88
C THR A 414 17.75 -32.77 22.48
N ALA A 415 16.46 -32.45 22.35
CA ALA A 415 15.83 -32.27 21.04
C ALA A 415 16.55 -31.20 20.19
N ASP A 416 16.91 -30.06 20.80
CA ASP A 416 17.62 -28.98 20.12
C ASP A 416 19.04 -29.39 19.68
N LEU A 417 19.75 -30.21 20.48
CA LEU A 417 21.05 -30.78 20.09
C LEU A 417 20.92 -31.59 18.79
N TYR A 418 19.88 -32.42 18.68
CA TYR A 418 19.61 -33.22 17.49
C TYR A 418 19.17 -32.37 16.29
N ARG A 419 18.42 -31.29 16.51
CA ARG A 419 18.11 -30.31 15.45
C ARG A 419 19.37 -29.67 14.87
N LEU A 420 20.31 -29.25 15.73
CA LEU A 420 21.59 -28.69 15.28
C LEU A 420 22.42 -29.72 14.50
N ARG A 421 22.46 -30.96 14.98
CA ARG A 421 23.09 -32.07 14.29
C ARG A 421 22.47 -32.33 12.91
N MET A 422 21.15 -32.34 12.81
CA MET A 422 20.44 -32.50 11.54
C MET A 422 20.84 -31.42 10.53
N ILE A 423 20.84 -30.14 10.93
CA ILE A 423 21.22 -29.02 10.06
C ILE A 423 22.66 -29.21 9.55
N ARG A 424 23.59 -29.59 10.44
CA ARG A 424 24.99 -29.86 10.10
C ARG A 424 25.12 -31.02 9.10
N LEU A 425 24.45 -32.14 9.34
CA LEU A 425 24.53 -33.31 8.47
C LEU A 425 23.91 -33.05 7.08
N ARG A 426 22.84 -32.24 7.01
CA ARG A 426 22.29 -31.76 5.73
C ARG A 426 23.31 -30.94 4.93
N GLN A 427 24.04 -30.04 5.59
CA GLN A 427 25.09 -29.24 4.97
C GLN A 427 26.27 -30.10 4.48
N GLN A 428 26.48 -31.26 5.10
CA GLN A 428 27.50 -32.24 4.71
C GLN A 428 26.99 -33.25 3.67
N HIS A 429 25.76 -33.08 3.17
CA HIS A 429 25.09 -34.01 2.26
C HIS A 429 24.92 -35.45 2.80
N ASP A 430 24.93 -35.62 4.13
CA ASP A 430 24.60 -36.90 4.78
C ASP A 430 23.10 -36.98 5.04
N SER A 431 22.34 -37.36 4.01
CA SER A 431 20.88 -37.46 4.08
C SER A 431 20.39 -38.49 5.10
N GLN A 432 21.11 -39.61 5.25
CA GLN A 432 20.73 -40.67 6.18
C GLN A 432 20.97 -40.23 7.63
N GLY A 433 22.12 -39.63 7.93
CA GLY A 433 22.40 -39.09 9.25
C GLY A 433 21.50 -37.91 9.61
N ALA A 434 21.15 -37.06 8.63
CA ALA A 434 20.19 -35.99 8.82
C ALA A 434 18.77 -36.51 9.14
N HIS A 435 18.32 -37.58 8.48
CA HIS A 435 17.04 -38.23 8.78
C HIS A 435 17.02 -38.80 10.19
N GLN A 436 18.05 -39.55 10.58
CA GLN A 436 18.16 -40.09 11.94
C GLN A 436 18.16 -38.98 13.00
N ALA A 437 18.91 -37.89 12.77
CA ALA A 437 18.91 -36.75 13.69
C ALA A 437 17.56 -36.02 13.75
N TRP A 438 16.81 -35.98 12.64
CA TRP A 438 15.45 -35.44 12.63
C TRP A 438 14.49 -36.31 13.46
N GLU A 439 14.56 -37.64 13.33
CA GLU A 439 13.74 -38.58 14.10
C GLU A 439 14.03 -38.45 15.60
N GLU A 440 15.30 -38.43 16.00
CA GLU A 440 15.71 -38.25 17.39
C GLU A 440 15.27 -36.89 17.96
N ALA A 441 15.37 -35.80 17.19
CA ALA A 441 14.87 -34.50 17.61
C ALA A 441 13.36 -34.51 17.87
N ALA A 442 12.60 -35.16 16.99
CA ALA A 442 11.15 -35.29 17.13
C ALA A 442 10.76 -36.20 18.31
N ASP A 443 11.48 -37.29 18.54
CA ASP A 443 11.23 -38.21 19.65
C ASP A 443 11.55 -37.58 21.01
N TRP A 444 12.63 -36.82 21.12
CA TRP A 444 12.93 -36.05 22.33
C TRP A 444 11.90 -34.94 22.59
N ALA A 445 11.40 -34.27 21.55
CA ALA A 445 10.30 -33.30 21.68
C ALA A 445 8.98 -33.97 22.12
N ARG A 446 8.68 -35.18 21.63
CA ARG A 446 7.53 -35.98 22.10
C ARG A 446 7.71 -36.41 23.55
N THR A 447 8.92 -36.80 23.93
CA THR A 447 9.29 -37.19 25.29
C THR A 447 9.10 -36.02 26.25
N TYR A 448 9.54 -34.82 25.87
CA TYR A 448 9.30 -33.58 26.62
C TYR A 448 7.79 -33.35 26.89
N ALA A 449 6.95 -33.46 25.85
CA ALA A 449 5.50 -33.33 26.03
C ALA A 449 4.88 -34.46 26.87
N GLY A 450 5.42 -35.68 26.77
CA GLY A 450 4.97 -36.85 27.53
C GLY A 450 5.28 -36.79 29.03
N MET A 451 6.16 -35.88 29.46
CA MET A 451 6.50 -35.69 30.87
C MET A 451 5.54 -34.75 31.62
N ALA A 452 4.48 -34.26 30.97
CA ALA A 452 3.46 -33.44 31.60
C ALA A 452 2.78 -34.16 32.79
N THR A 453 2.61 -33.47 33.91
CA THR A 453 2.01 -34.04 35.13
C THR A 453 0.56 -33.60 35.36
N SER A 454 0.07 -32.62 34.59
CA SER A 454 -1.30 -32.11 34.66
C SER A 454 -1.89 -31.77 33.28
N GLY A 455 -3.21 -31.66 33.18
CA GLY A 455 -3.89 -31.40 31.89
C GLY A 455 -3.58 -30.03 31.27
N GLY A 456 -3.40 -28.98 32.08
CA GLY A 456 -3.03 -27.65 31.60
C GLY A 456 -1.57 -27.59 31.15
N GLU A 457 -0.67 -28.21 31.90
CA GLU A 457 0.74 -28.38 31.54
C GLU A 457 0.88 -29.22 30.25
N GLY A 458 0.11 -30.29 30.11
CA GLY A 458 0.12 -31.15 28.93
C GLY A 458 -0.27 -30.43 27.64
N ALA A 459 -1.25 -29.51 27.72
CA ALA A 459 -1.61 -28.68 26.57
C ALA A 459 -0.48 -27.72 26.17
N ALA A 460 0.19 -27.09 27.14
CA ALA A 460 1.30 -26.19 26.89
C ALA A 460 2.52 -26.92 26.31
N LEU A 461 2.91 -28.06 26.88
CA LEU A 461 4.05 -28.84 26.39
C LEU A 461 3.77 -29.50 25.03
N SER A 462 2.53 -29.90 24.76
CA SER A 462 2.12 -30.38 23.44
C SER A 462 2.21 -29.28 22.39
N LEU A 463 1.78 -28.06 22.71
CA LEU A 463 1.92 -26.90 21.82
C LEU A 463 3.39 -26.57 21.54
N ALA A 464 4.26 -26.64 22.57
CA ALA A 464 5.70 -26.44 22.42
C ALA A 464 6.33 -27.51 21.53
N ARG A 465 5.97 -28.79 21.72
CA ARG A 465 6.38 -29.90 20.85
C ARG A 465 5.95 -29.66 19.40
N ASP A 466 4.68 -29.33 19.18
CA ASP A 466 4.14 -29.18 17.82
C ASP A 466 4.80 -28.01 17.08
N ARG A 467 5.10 -26.92 17.80
CA ARG A 467 5.90 -25.82 17.28
C ARG A 467 7.31 -26.28 16.92
N PHE A 468 8.00 -26.97 17.83
CA PHE A 468 9.35 -27.48 17.60
C PHE A 468 9.42 -28.42 16.39
N ILE A 469 8.50 -29.39 16.28
CA ILE A 469 8.44 -30.31 15.13
C ILE A 469 8.14 -29.56 13.83
N LYS A 470 7.29 -28.53 13.86
CA LYS A 470 7.05 -27.68 12.69
C LYS A 470 8.32 -26.94 12.27
N GLU A 471 9.11 -26.45 13.22
CA GLU A 471 10.38 -25.76 12.98
C GLU A 471 11.51 -26.69 12.48
N LEU A 472 11.47 -27.99 12.77
CA LEU A 472 12.37 -28.97 12.16
C LEU A 472 12.25 -29.04 10.63
N GLY A 473 11.09 -28.63 10.10
CA GLY A 473 10.76 -28.74 8.68
C GLY A 473 10.46 -30.18 8.26
N PRO A 474 10.28 -30.42 6.94
CA PRO A 474 9.93 -31.73 6.42
C PRO A 474 11.02 -32.76 6.71
N ASP A 475 10.61 -34.02 6.93
CA ASP A 475 11.49 -35.15 7.12
C ASP A 475 12.45 -35.29 5.91
N PRO A 476 13.77 -35.17 6.11
CA PRO A 476 14.73 -35.30 5.02
C PRO A 476 14.81 -36.71 4.41
N GLY A 477 14.25 -37.74 5.07
CA GLY A 477 14.21 -39.12 4.60
C GLY A 477 13.05 -39.44 3.64
N GLY A 478 12.06 -38.56 3.53
CA GLY A 478 10.94 -38.70 2.59
C GLY A 478 10.02 -39.89 2.89
N ARG A 479 9.01 -39.67 3.73
CA ARG A 479 7.70 -40.31 3.57
C ARG A 479 6.65 -39.20 3.58
N ASP A 480 5.95 -39.08 2.45
CA ASP A 480 4.73 -38.26 2.33
C ASP A 480 3.66 -38.67 3.35
#